data_AF-A0A968DTB7-F1
#
_entry.id   AF-A0A968DTB7-F1
#
_cell.length_a   1.000
_cell.length_b   1.000
_cell.length_c   1.000
_cell.angle_alpha   90.00
_cell.angle_beta   90.00
_cell.angle_gamma   90.00
#
_symmetry.space_group_name_H-M   'P 1'
#
loop_
_entity.id
_entity.type
_entity.pdbx_description
1 polymer ?
#
loop_
_entity_poly.entity_id
_entity_poly.type
_entity_poly.pdbx_seq_one_letter_code
_entity_poly.pdbx_strand_id
1 'polypeptide(L)'
;MSTLLRKLFDIRPGEGSRALLMFLYIFSVISSLLILKPMRNSLFLTNFGAENLPYVFILVAVFAAVISTIYSRFAKRIRLHLLIRSALLFIISNLIIFWLLLYFDYQGGWFIYAFYVWVAIFAVITTSQFWTLANYVFNAREAKRLFGFVGAGAISGGIFGGYLTNYLAPLIGTNHLIFICIGLLTLCLIISQVVWGMRAQDSQTEQTRQKQQAGNFKSSSNPFK
;
A
#
# COMPACT_ATOMS: atom_id res chain seq x y z
N MET A 1 -8.68 11.99 22.85
CA MET A 1 -7.65 11.95 21.79
C MET A 1 -7.99 12.91 20.62
N SER A 2 -8.61 14.06 20.86
CA SER A 2 -9.41 14.76 19.82
C SER A 2 -9.10 16.25 19.62
N THR A 3 -8.36 16.92 20.50
CA THR A 3 -8.20 18.39 20.42
C THR A 3 -6.86 18.83 19.83
N LEU A 4 -5.75 18.14 20.16
CA LEU A 4 -4.41 18.49 19.67
C LEU A 4 -4.19 18.14 18.19
N LEU A 5 -4.60 16.95 17.75
CA LEU A 5 -4.52 16.54 16.34
C LEU A 5 -5.42 17.39 15.44
N ARG A 6 -6.59 17.82 15.93
CA ARG A 6 -7.48 18.74 15.20
C ARG A 6 -6.86 20.13 15.04
N LYS A 7 -6.15 20.64 16.05
CA LYS A 7 -5.54 21.98 16.02
C LYS A 7 -4.27 22.03 15.19
N LEU A 8 -3.49 20.94 15.13
CA LEU A 8 -2.23 20.86 14.40
C LEU A 8 -2.41 20.50 12.91
N PHE A 9 -3.38 19.63 12.58
CA PHE A 9 -3.60 19.18 11.20
C PHE A 9 -4.88 19.75 10.55
N ASP A 10 -5.63 20.59 11.27
CA ASP A 10 -6.85 21.26 10.81
C ASP A 10 -7.80 20.27 10.11
N ILE A 11 -8.10 19.15 10.76
CA ILE A 11 -8.90 18.07 10.16
C ILE A 11 -10.37 18.49 10.15
N ARG A 12 -10.95 18.71 8.96
CA ARG A 12 -12.36 19.08 8.81
C ARG A 12 -13.29 17.88 9.07
N PRO A 13 -14.55 18.10 9.50
CA PRO A 13 -15.54 17.04 9.68
C PRO A 13 -15.75 16.30 8.35
N GLY A 14 -15.48 14.99 8.32
CA GLY A 14 -15.57 14.12 7.12
C GLY A 14 -14.23 13.72 6.50
N GLU A 15 -13.16 14.49 6.70
CA GLU A 15 -11.83 14.20 6.11
C GLU A 15 -10.99 13.23 6.97
N GLY A 16 -11.25 13.22 8.29
CA GLY A 16 -10.47 12.43 9.26
C GLY A 16 -10.48 10.93 9.01
N SER A 17 -11.61 10.36 8.57
CA SER A 17 -11.70 8.93 8.26
C SER A 17 -10.83 8.55 7.07
N ARG A 18 -10.81 9.36 6.00
CA ARG A 18 -9.95 9.14 4.83
C ARG A 18 -8.47 9.27 5.19
N ALA A 19 -8.13 10.26 6.01
CA ALA A 19 -6.77 10.45 6.52
C ALA A 19 -6.30 9.26 7.38
N LEU A 20 -7.13 8.77 8.29
CA LEU A 20 -6.81 7.61 9.12
C LEU A 20 -6.67 6.32 8.30
N LEU A 21 -7.56 6.11 7.32
CA LEU A 21 -7.46 4.96 6.42
C LEU A 21 -6.15 4.98 5.61
N MET A 22 -5.79 6.14 5.05
CA MET A 22 -4.52 6.29 4.31
C MET A 22 -3.29 6.18 5.22
N PHE A 23 -3.38 6.67 6.46
CA PHE A 23 -2.37 6.48 7.50
C PHE A 23 -2.14 4.98 7.78
N LEU A 24 -3.22 4.23 8.03
CA LEU A 24 -3.13 2.79 8.30
C LEU A 24 -2.64 2.03 7.07
N TYR A 25 -3.06 2.44 5.88
CA TYR A 25 -2.60 1.83 4.63
C TYR A 25 -1.08 1.93 4.48
N ILE A 26 -0.52 3.15 4.58
CA ILE A 26 0.94 3.34 4.44
C ILE A 26 1.71 2.72 5.61
N PHE A 27 1.16 2.79 6.82
CA PHE A 27 1.72 2.12 8.00
C PHE A 27 1.91 0.62 7.75
N SER A 28 0.86 -0.06 7.28
CA SER A 28 0.91 -1.50 7.01
C SER A 28 1.84 -1.85 5.85
N VAL A 29 1.85 -1.05 4.77
CA VAL A 29 2.78 -1.24 3.64
C VAL A 29 4.23 -1.11 4.10
N ILE A 30 4.56 -0.04 4.83
CA ILE A 30 5.93 0.20 5.30
C ILE A 30 6.35 -0.84 6.34
N SER A 31 5.44 -1.23 7.25
CA SER A 31 5.70 -2.29 8.22
C SER A 31 6.07 -3.60 7.52
N SER A 32 5.26 -4.04 6.54
CA SER A 32 5.54 -5.24 5.75
C SER A 32 6.85 -5.14 4.97
N LEU A 33 7.16 -3.96 4.41
CA LEU A 33 8.43 -3.72 3.72
C LEU A 33 9.64 -3.84 4.65
N LEU A 34 9.54 -3.31 5.86
CA LEU A 34 10.63 -3.36 6.84
C LEU A 34 10.75 -4.72 7.53
N ILE A 35 9.77 -5.61 7.37
CA ILE A 35 9.90 -7.02 7.73
C ILE A 35 10.56 -7.82 6.59
N LEU A 36 10.03 -7.70 5.38
CA LEU A 36 10.49 -8.50 4.24
C LEU A 36 11.90 -8.12 3.78
N LYS A 37 12.29 -6.84 3.86
CA LYS A 37 13.60 -6.36 3.40
C LYS A 37 14.77 -6.96 4.19
N PRO A 38 14.81 -6.91 5.54
CA PRO A 38 15.87 -7.55 6.31
C PRO A 38 15.80 -9.07 6.24
N MET A 39 14.60 -9.68 6.20
CA MET A 39 14.43 -11.12 5.97
C MET A 39 15.13 -11.57 4.69
N ARG A 40 14.82 -10.93 3.56
CA ARG A 40 15.46 -11.16 2.27
C ARG A 40 16.97 -11.00 2.34
N ASN A 41 17.45 -9.92 2.95
CA ASN A 41 18.88 -9.63 3.00
C ASN A 41 19.61 -10.68 3.84
N SER A 42 19.04 -11.07 4.97
CA SER A 42 19.58 -12.12 5.84
C SER A 42 19.65 -13.46 5.09
N LEU A 43 18.55 -13.89 4.47
CA LEU A 43 18.50 -15.13 3.69
C LEU A 43 19.54 -15.15 2.56
N PHE A 44 19.70 -14.03 1.84
CA PHE A 44 20.68 -13.92 0.77
C PHE A 44 22.11 -13.96 1.28
N LEU A 45 22.42 -13.20 2.34
CA LEU A 45 23.77 -13.15 2.91
C LEU A 45 24.21 -14.48 3.50
N THR A 46 23.31 -15.20 4.18
CA THR A 46 23.61 -16.51 4.78
C THR A 46 23.91 -17.58 3.73
N ASN A 47 23.29 -17.51 2.54
CA ASN A 47 23.43 -18.53 1.49
C ASN A 47 24.49 -18.20 0.43
N PHE A 48 24.65 -16.91 0.09
CA PHE A 48 25.50 -16.48 -1.03
C PHE A 48 26.61 -15.52 -0.64
N GLY A 49 26.64 -15.04 0.61
CA GLY A 49 27.60 -14.04 1.04
C GLY A 49 27.37 -12.65 0.43
N ALA A 50 28.12 -11.66 0.94
CA ALA A 50 27.99 -10.26 0.52
C ALA A 50 28.55 -10.00 -0.89
N GLU A 51 29.44 -10.86 -1.38
CA GLU A 51 30.09 -10.71 -2.69
C GLU A 51 29.10 -10.77 -3.86
N ASN A 52 27.98 -11.46 -3.68
CA ASN A 52 26.95 -11.61 -4.71
C ASN A 52 25.88 -10.50 -4.72
N LEU A 53 25.91 -9.57 -3.76
CA LEU A 53 24.97 -8.45 -3.69
C LEU A 53 24.96 -7.58 -4.97
N PRO A 54 26.10 -7.21 -5.58
CA PRO A 54 26.10 -6.41 -6.80
C PRO A 54 25.31 -7.06 -7.94
N TYR A 55 25.44 -8.38 -8.12
CA TYR A 55 24.70 -9.12 -9.15
C TYR A 55 23.19 -9.10 -8.90
N VAL A 56 22.78 -9.30 -7.64
CA VAL A 56 21.35 -9.22 -7.28
C VAL A 56 20.79 -7.82 -7.49
N PHE A 57 21.58 -6.77 -7.24
CA PHE A 57 21.14 -5.39 -7.47
C PHE A 57 20.98 -5.08 -8.95
N ILE A 58 21.86 -5.60 -9.82
CA ILE A 58 21.70 -5.49 -11.27
C ILE A 58 20.41 -6.20 -11.71
N LEU A 59 20.17 -7.42 -11.23
CA LEU A 59 18.93 -8.14 -11.51
C LEU A 59 17.70 -7.36 -11.03
N VAL A 60 17.72 -6.84 -9.81
CA VAL A 60 16.65 -6.00 -9.27
C VAL A 60 16.42 -4.78 -10.17
N ALA A 61 17.46 -4.09 -10.60
CA ALA A 61 17.34 -2.90 -11.45
C ALA A 61 16.66 -3.23 -12.78
N VAL A 62 17.10 -4.30 -13.46
CA VAL A 62 16.54 -4.74 -14.74
C VAL A 62 15.08 -5.16 -14.58
N PHE A 63 14.78 -6.06 -13.64
CA PHE A 63 13.42 -6.56 -13.43
C PHE A 63 12.48 -5.48 -12.91
N ALA A 64 12.92 -4.61 -12.00
CA ALA A 64 12.13 -3.49 -11.51
C ALA A 64 11.80 -2.51 -12.64
N ALA A 65 12.74 -2.20 -13.54
CA ALA A 65 12.48 -1.33 -14.69
C ALA A 65 11.44 -1.94 -15.65
N VAL A 66 11.60 -3.23 -16.00
CA VAL A 66 10.67 -3.95 -16.87
C VAL A 66 9.28 -4.00 -16.25
N ILE A 67 9.17 -4.45 -15.01
CA ILE A 67 7.89 -4.63 -14.32
C ILE A 67 7.22 -3.29 -14.02
N SER A 68 7.97 -2.26 -13.63
CA SER A 68 7.43 -0.91 -13.42
C SER A 68 6.84 -0.35 -14.72
N THR A 69 7.51 -0.56 -15.86
CA THR A 69 7.00 -0.14 -17.17
C THR A 69 5.72 -0.86 -17.54
N ILE A 70 5.69 -2.18 -17.37
CA ILE A 70 4.49 -3.01 -17.61
C ILE A 70 3.35 -2.54 -16.70
N TYR A 71 3.61 -2.39 -15.40
CA TYR A 71 2.65 -1.95 -14.40
C TYR A 71 2.07 -0.57 -14.75
N SER A 72 2.91 0.39 -15.14
CA SER A 72 2.47 1.72 -15.57
C SER A 72 1.56 1.68 -16.79
N ARG A 73 1.81 0.77 -17.74
CA ARG A 73 0.92 0.58 -18.91
C ARG A 73 -0.43 0.00 -18.52
N PHE A 74 -0.46 -1.02 -17.66
CA PHE A 74 -1.71 -1.60 -17.16
C PHE A 74 -2.50 -0.61 -16.30
N ALA A 75 -1.82 0.21 -15.49
CA ALA A 75 -2.45 1.22 -14.65
C ALA A 75 -3.26 2.26 -15.45
N LYS A 76 -2.91 2.51 -16.72
CA LYS A 76 -3.65 3.42 -17.61
C LYS A 76 -4.89 2.79 -18.25
N ARG A 77 -4.94 1.45 -18.36
CA ARG A 77 -6.00 0.71 -19.07
C ARG A 77 -7.04 0.12 -18.13
N ILE A 78 -6.64 -0.24 -16.91
CA ILE A 78 -7.48 -0.94 -15.92
C ILE A 78 -8.07 0.05 -14.92
N ARG A 79 -9.30 -0.21 -14.46
CA ARG A 79 -9.92 0.57 -13.37
C ARG A 79 -9.05 0.49 -12.10
N LEU A 80 -8.77 1.64 -11.50
CA LEU A 80 -7.84 1.75 -10.35
C LEU A 80 -8.14 0.76 -9.20
N HIS A 81 -9.42 0.55 -8.88
CA HIS A 81 -9.85 -0.39 -7.84
C HIS A 81 -9.47 -1.83 -8.13
N LEU A 82 -9.60 -2.26 -9.38
CA LEU A 82 -9.30 -3.63 -9.77
C LEU A 82 -7.79 -3.84 -9.84
N LEU A 83 -7.05 -2.82 -10.27
CA LEU A 83 -5.58 -2.85 -10.31
C LEU A 83 -4.98 -3.02 -8.91
N ILE A 84 -5.44 -2.23 -7.93
CA ILE A 84 -4.91 -2.29 -6.56
C ILE A 84 -5.30 -3.61 -5.90
N ARG A 85 -6.58 -4.01 -5.99
CA ARG A 85 -7.05 -5.27 -5.40
C ARG A 85 -6.34 -6.48 -6.00
N SER A 86 -6.22 -6.55 -7.32
CA SER A 86 -5.55 -7.67 -7.99
C SER A 86 -4.07 -7.75 -7.64
N ALA A 87 -3.34 -6.63 -7.63
CA ALA A 87 -1.93 -6.70 -7.28
C ALA A 87 -1.70 -7.04 -5.80
N LEU A 88 -2.52 -6.54 -4.88
CA LEU A 88 -2.42 -6.93 -3.46
C LEU A 88 -2.73 -8.41 -3.24
N LEU A 89 -3.76 -8.95 -3.89
CA LEU A 89 -4.05 -10.39 -3.86
C LEU A 89 -2.90 -11.20 -4.46
N PHE A 90 -2.38 -10.77 -5.62
CA PHE A 90 -1.22 -11.40 -6.23
C PHE A 90 -0.03 -11.40 -5.29
N ILE A 91 0.27 -10.28 -4.65
CA ILE A 91 1.35 -10.17 -3.67
C ILE A 91 1.13 -11.16 -2.52
N ILE A 92 -0.05 -11.17 -1.89
CA ILE A 92 -0.37 -12.07 -0.78
C ILE A 92 -0.23 -13.54 -1.20
N SER A 93 -0.76 -13.92 -2.37
CA SER A 93 -0.61 -15.28 -2.91
C SER A 93 0.86 -15.65 -3.11
N ASN A 94 1.69 -14.75 -3.60
CA ASN A 94 3.13 -14.99 -3.72
C ASN A 94 3.80 -15.15 -2.35
N LEU A 95 3.47 -14.33 -1.35
CA LEU A 95 3.99 -14.51 0.02
C LEU A 95 3.65 -15.89 0.58
N ILE A 96 2.42 -16.38 0.37
CA ILE A 96 2.00 -17.71 0.81
C ILE A 96 2.84 -18.80 0.12
N ILE A 97 3.06 -18.66 -1.20
CA ILE A 97 3.92 -19.56 -1.97
C ILE A 97 5.35 -19.53 -1.40
N PHE A 98 5.95 -18.35 -1.20
CA PHE A 98 7.28 -18.22 -0.60
C PHE A 98 7.37 -18.85 0.79
N TRP A 99 6.35 -18.67 1.63
CA TRP A 99 6.28 -19.30 2.93
C TRP A 99 6.24 -20.84 2.82
N LEU A 100 5.44 -21.37 1.91
CA LEU A 100 5.32 -22.81 1.69
C LEU A 100 6.65 -23.41 1.19
N LEU A 101 7.32 -22.75 0.25
CA LEU A 101 8.64 -23.15 -0.25
C LEU A 101 9.72 -23.14 0.84
N LEU A 102 9.70 -22.12 1.73
CA LEU A 102 10.59 -22.07 2.89
C LEU A 102 10.26 -23.15 3.93
N TYR A 103 8.98 -23.52 4.08
CA TYR A 103 8.55 -24.57 5.00
C TYR A 103 9.01 -25.96 4.55
N PHE A 104 9.04 -26.23 3.24
CA PHE A 104 9.57 -27.47 2.67
C PHE A 104 11.11 -27.49 2.54
N ASP A 105 11.80 -26.56 3.19
CA ASP A 105 13.26 -26.41 3.20
C ASP A 105 13.89 -26.33 1.80
N TYR A 106 13.13 -25.78 0.83
CA TYR A 106 13.61 -25.60 -0.53
C TYR A 106 14.53 -24.37 -0.60
N GLN A 107 15.74 -24.50 -0.05
CA GLN A 107 16.78 -23.47 -0.08
C GLN A 107 17.58 -23.46 -1.40
N GLY A 108 16.95 -23.91 -2.48
CA GLY A 108 17.57 -23.94 -3.81
C GLY A 108 18.05 -22.54 -4.21
N GLY A 109 19.29 -22.42 -4.66
CA GLY A 109 19.95 -21.14 -4.82
C GLY A 109 19.15 -20.09 -5.62
N TRP A 110 18.51 -20.50 -6.71
CA TRP A 110 17.70 -19.62 -7.57
C TRP A 110 16.47 -19.02 -6.86
N PHE A 111 15.88 -19.73 -5.90
CA PHE A 111 14.72 -19.28 -5.15
C PHE A 111 15.02 -18.02 -4.33
N ILE A 112 16.20 -17.96 -3.71
CA ILE A 112 16.60 -16.82 -2.87
C ILE A 112 16.82 -15.58 -3.75
N TYR A 113 17.38 -15.72 -4.96
CA TYR A 113 17.44 -14.65 -5.96
C TYR A 113 16.05 -14.18 -6.37
N ALA A 114 15.15 -15.12 -6.68
CA ALA A 114 13.77 -14.81 -7.07
C ALA A 114 13.02 -14.07 -5.95
N PHE A 115 13.13 -14.53 -4.69
CA PHE A 115 12.58 -13.85 -3.53
C PHE A 115 13.20 -12.46 -3.36
N TYR A 116 14.51 -12.32 -3.57
CA TYR A 116 15.19 -11.05 -3.47
C TYR A 116 14.60 -10.00 -4.42
N VAL A 117 14.52 -10.37 -5.69
CA VAL A 117 13.98 -9.54 -6.77
C VAL A 117 12.48 -9.27 -6.53
N TRP A 118 11.73 -10.28 -6.12
CA TRP A 118 10.30 -10.17 -5.85
C TRP A 118 9.99 -9.16 -4.74
N VAL A 119 10.71 -9.17 -3.61
CA VAL A 119 10.49 -8.17 -2.54
C VAL A 119 10.82 -6.75 -3.04
N ALA A 120 11.73 -6.60 -4.01
CA ALA A 120 12.06 -5.29 -4.58
C ALA A 120 10.93 -4.79 -5.47
N ILE A 121 10.37 -5.67 -6.29
CA ILE A 121 9.18 -5.39 -7.11
C ILE A 121 7.99 -5.06 -6.22
N PHE A 122 7.77 -5.81 -5.14
CA PHE A 122 6.75 -5.53 -4.13
C PHE A 122 6.86 -4.10 -3.60
N ALA A 123 8.07 -3.63 -3.27
CA ALA A 123 8.30 -2.26 -2.82
C ALA A 123 7.90 -1.22 -3.88
N VAL A 124 8.27 -1.43 -5.14
CA VAL A 124 7.96 -0.51 -6.24
C VAL A 124 6.45 -0.46 -6.50
N ILE A 125 5.79 -1.63 -6.59
CA ILE A 125 4.35 -1.72 -6.87
C ILE A 125 3.55 -1.08 -5.73
N THR A 126 3.81 -1.45 -4.48
CA THR A 126 3.06 -0.90 -3.33
C THR A 126 3.25 0.60 -3.16
N THR A 127 4.46 1.11 -3.39
CA THR A 127 4.73 2.55 -3.39
C THR A 127 3.91 3.24 -4.49
N SER A 128 3.93 2.71 -5.72
CA SER A 128 3.14 3.26 -6.82
C SER A 128 1.63 3.24 -6.51
N GLN A 129 1.13 2.17 -5.88
CA GLN A 129 -0.27 2.06 -5.49
C GLN A 129 -0.66 3.08 -4.45
N PHE A 130 0.17 3.27 -3.42
CA PHE A 130 -0.08 4.28 -2.40
C PHE A 130 -0.21 5.67 -3.01
N TRP A 131 0.73 6.08 -3.87
CA TRP A 131 0.68 7.39 -4.53
C TRP A 131 -0.55 7.53 -5.42
N THR A 132 -0.91 6.48 -6.16
CA THR A 132 -2.10 6.51 -7.01
C THR A 132 -3.38 6.61 -6.19
N LEU A 133 -3.46 5.88 -5.08
CA LEU A 133 -4.60 5.94 -4.16
C LEU A 133 -4.66 7.30 -3.45
N ALA A 134 -3.52 7.86 -3.04
CA ALA A 134 -3.45 9.17 -2.40
C ALA A 134 -3.94 10.29 -3.34
N ASN A 135 -3.51 10.27 -4.60
CA ASN A 135 -3.99 11.20 -5.63
C ASN A 135 -5.48 11.00 -5.95
N TYR A 136 -5.99 9.78 -5.78
CA TYR A 136 -7.41 9.49 -5.89
C TYR A 136 -8.19 10.02 -4.67
N VAL A 137 -7.67 9.89 -3.45
CA VAL A 137 -8.41 10.22 -2.22
C VAL A 137 -8.36 11.70 -1.88
N PHE A 138 -7.23 12.38 -2.12
CA PHE A 138 -6.99 13.75 -1.68
C PHE A 138 -6.85 14.72 -2.85
N ASN A 139 -7.48 15.89 -2.71
CA ASN A 139 -7.19 17.05 -3.53
C ASN A 139 -5.90 17.74 -3.08
N ALA A 140 -5.31 18.59 -3.94
CA ALA A 140 -4.05 19.29 -3.65
C ALA A 140 -4.05 20.07 -2.31
N ARG A 141 -5.17 20.68 -1.94
CA ARG A 141 -5.33 21.40 -0.67
C ARG A 141 -5.40 20.47 0.55
N GLU A 142 -6.09 19.34 0.43
CA GLU A 142 -6.17 18.32 1.47
C GLU A 142 -4.81 17.63 1.65
N ALA A 143 -4.14 17.27 0.55
CA ALA A 143 -2.82 16.67 0.57
C ALA A 143 -1.79 17.52 1.32
N LYS A 144 -1.75 18.85 1.07
CA LYS A 144 -0.83 19.76 1.77
C LYS A 144 -0.97 19.74 3.30
N ARG A 145 -2.18 19.49 3.82
CA ARG A 145 -2.46 19.45 5.27
C ARG A 145 -2.34 18.04 5.83
N LEU A 146 -2.87 17.05 5.15
CA LEU A 146 -3.03 15.69 5.66
C LEU A 146 -1.80 14.80 5.41
N PHE A 147 -0.93 15.12 4.44
CA PHE A 147 0.26 14.31 4.17
C PHE A 147 1.26 14.32 5.33
N GLY A 148 1.29 15.37 6.16
CA GLY A 148 2.09 15.34 7.39
C GLY A 148 1.61 14.25 8.34
N PHE A 149 0.29 14.13 8.52
CA PHE A 149 -0.30 13.08 9.35
C PHE A 149 -0.10 11.69 8.72
N VAL A 150 -0.41 11.51 7.43
CA VAL A 150 -0.22 10.24 6.72
C VAL A 150 1.26 9.83 6.72
N GLY A 151 2.18 10.77 6.54
CA GLY A 151 3.62 10.55 6.60
C GLY A 151 4.11 10.07 7.97
N ALA A 152 3.50 10.55 9.06
CA ALA A 152 3.76 10.01 10.40
C ALA A 152 3.38 8.51 10.49
N GLY A 153 2.39 8.06 9.71
CA GLY A 153 2.03 6.65 9.56
C GLY A 153 3.13 5.83 8.91
N ALA A 154 3.81 6.38 7.90
CA ALA A 154 4.95 5.73 7.27
C ALA A 154 6.13 5.57 8.26
N ILE A 155 6.45 6.61 9.02
CA ILE A 155 7.53 6.57 10.02
C ILE A 155 7.20 5.58 11.13
N SER A 156 6.00 5.67 11.71
CA SER A 156 5.57 4.75 12.77
C SER A 156 5.49 3.30 12.28
N GLY A 157 5.08 3.06 11.03
CA GLY A 157 5.11 1.73 10.42
C GLY A 157 6.52 1.20 10.22
N GLY A 158 7.46 2.06 9.86
CA GLY A 158 8.88 1.67 9.77
C GLY A 158 9.43 1.26 11.12
N ILE A 159 9.21 2.08 12.16
CA ILE A 159 9.61 1.76 13.53
C ILE A 159 8.97 0.44 13.97
N PHE A 160 7.65 0.31 13.79
CA PHE A 160 6.90 -0.88 14.18
C PHE A 160 7.41 -2.14 13.46
N GLY A 161 7.51 -2.13 12.13
CA GLY A 161 7.99 -3.28 11.35
C GLY A 161 9.43 -3.67 11.69
N GLY A 162 10.32 -2.69 11.90
CA GLY A 162 11.71 -2.95 12.27
C GLY A 162 11.84 -3.58 13.66
N TYR A 163 11.19 -3.00 14.68
CA TYR A 163 11.18 -3.56 16.03
C TYR A 163 10.50 -4.92 16.09
N LEU A 164 9.37 -5.08 15.40
CA LEU A 164 8.64 -6.33 15.34
C LEU A 164 9.51 -7.44 14.72
N THR A 165 10.27 -7.12 13.67
CA THR A 165 11.23 -8.06 13.09
C THR A 165 12.34 -8.43 14.06
N ASN A 166 12.95 -7.44 14.72
CA ASN A 166 14.04 -7.68 15.67
C ASN A 166 13.59 -8.57 16.84
N TYR A 167 12.39 -8.34 17.35
CA TYR A 167 11.85 -9.09 18.49
C TYR A 167 11.34 -10.49 18.10
N LEU A 168 10.60 -10.60 16.99
CA LEU A 168 9.96 -11.87 16.60
C LEU A 168 10.85 -12.79 15.80
N ALA A 169 11.79 -12.30 14.99
CA ALA A 169 12.71 -13.16 14.24
C ALA A 169 13.44 -14.20 15.11
N PRO A 170 13.99 -13.86 16.30
CA PRO A 170 14.62 -14.86 17.17
C PRO A 170 13.62 -15.76 17.91
N LEU A 171 12.37 -15.32 18.13
CA LEU A 171 11.38 -16.07 18.92
C LEU A 171 10.61 -17.11 18.09
N ILE A 172 10.09 -16.69 16.93
CA ILE A 172 9.23 -17.52 16.09
C ILE A 172 9.92 -17.96 14.79
N GLY A 173 11.16 -17.52 14.56
CA GLY A 173 11.91 -17.81 13.34
C GLY A 173 11.52 -16.91 12.17
N THR A 174 12.49 -16.64 11.30
CA THR A 174 12.34 -15.76 10.14
C THR A 174 11.12 -16.14 9.29
N ASN A 175 10.91 -17.43 9.02
CA ASN A 175 9.86 -17.91 8.12
C ASN A 175 8.44 -17.48 8.56
N HIS A 176 8.17 -17.40 9.86
CA HIS A 176 6.83 -17.08 10.37
C HIS A 176 6.48 -15.59 10.30
N LEU A 177 7.47 -14.70 10.12
CA LEU A 177 7.22 -13.26 9.90
C LEU A 177 6.43 -12.98 8.61
N ILE A 178 6.42 -13.93 7.67
CA ILE A 178 5.62 -13.85 6.45
C ILE A 178 4.12 -13.77 6.79
N PHE A 179 3.64 -14.48 7.81
CA PHE A 179 2.23 -14.42 8.22
C PHE A 179 1.80 -13.03 8.71
N ILE A 180 2.69 -12.35 9.41
CA ILE A 180 2.44 -10.98 9.86
C ILE A 180 2.31 -10.05 8.66
N CYS A 181 3.20 -10.21 7.67
CA CYS A 181 3.11 -9.45 6.41
C CYS A 181 1.80 -9.72 5.68
N ILE A 182 1.36 -10.99 5.61
CA ILE A 182 0.07 -11.37 5.03
C ILE A 182 -1.08 -10.67 5.76
N GLY A 183 -1.07 -10.67 7.09
CA GLY A 183 -2.08 -9.98 7.90
C GLY A 183 -2.12 -8.47 7.64
N LEU A 184 -0.96 -7.82 7.63
CA LEU A 184 -0.84 -6.39 7.33
C LEU A 184 -1.30 -6.04 5.90
N LEU A 185 -0.96 -6.87 4.91
CA LEU A 185 -1.39 -6.65 3.53
C LEU A 185 -2.89 -6.95 3.33
N THR A 186 -3.43 -7.89 4.09
CA THR A 186 -4.89 -8.13 4.12
C THR A 186 -5.62 -6.94 4.73
N LEU A 187 -5.06 -6.30 5.76
CA LEU A 187 -5.57 -5.04 6.28
C LEU A 187 -5.54 -3.94 5.21
N CYS A 188 -4.45 -3.82 4.42
CA CYS A 188 -4.40 -2.90 3.28
C CYS A 188 -5.51 -3.17 2.25
N LEU A 189 -5.81 -4.44 1.96
CA LEU A 189 -6.90 -4.82 1.06
C LEU A 189 -8.25 -4.33 1.58
N ILE A 190 -8.56 -4.57 2.85
CA ILE A 190 -9.82 -4.12 3.47
C ILE A 190 -9.91 -2.59 3.44
N ILE A 191 -8.84 -1.90 3.84
CA ILE A 191 -8.78 -0.44 3.79
C ILE A 191 -9.06 0.08 2.39
N SER A 192 -8.43 -0.51 1.37
CA SER A 192 -8.62 -0.09 -0.02
C SER A 192 -10.09 -0.21 -0.45
N GLN A 193 -10.78 -1.30 -0.08
CA GLN A 193 -12.20 -1.50 -0.38
C GLN A 193 -13.10 -0.48 0.33
N VAL A 194 -12.83 -0.19 1.61
CA VAL A 194 -13.58 0.80 2.39
C VAL A 194 -13.42 2.21 1.78
N VAL A 195 -12.20 2.58 1.38
CA VAL A 195 -11.92 3.87 0.73
C VAL A 195 -12.70 4.02 -0.58
N TRP A 196 -12.81 2.95 -1.39
CA TRP A 196 -13.66 2.98 -2.59
C TRP A 196 -15.14 3.13 -2.28
N GLY A 197 -15.64 2.41 -1.26
CA GLY A 197 -17.03 2.51 -0.84
C GLY A 197 -17.42 3.92 -0.43
N MET A 198 -16.56 4.60 0.35
CA MET A 198 -16.78 5.98 0.78
C MET A 198 -16.83 6.96 -0.39
N ARG A 199 -15.89 6.86 -1.34
CA ARG A 199 -15.84 7.81 -2.46
C ARG A 199 -16.99 7.61 -3.46
N ALA A 200 -17.45 6.37 -3.65
CA ALA A 200 -18.62 6.10 -4.48
C ALA A 200 -19.88 6.80 -3.94
N GLN A 201 -20.04 6.85 -2.62
CA GLN A 201 -21.14 7.57 -1.96
C GLN A 201 -21.02 9.09 -2.11
N ASP A 202 -19.80 9.64 -1.97
CA ASP A 202 -19.56 11.08 -2.17
C ASP A 202 -19.91 11.51 -3.60
N SER A 203 -19.49 10.74 -4.61
CA SER A 203 -19.79 11.03 -6.03
C SER A 203 -21.29 10.96 -6.36
N GLN A 204 -22.04 10.02 -5.77
CA GLN A 204 -23.49 9.94 -5.94
C GLN A 204 -24.23 11.10 -5.26
N THR A 205 -23.75 11.54 -4.10
CA THR A 205 -24.32 12.67 -3.35
C THR A 205 -24.14 13.98 -4.12
N GLU A 206 -22.97 14.20 -4.72
CA GLU A 206 -22.71 15.37 -5.57
C GLU A 206 -23.56 15.38 -6.85
N GLN A 207 -23.70 14.24 -7.53
CA GLN A 207 -24.55 14.15 -8.73
C GLN A 207 -26.03 14.37 -8.40
N THR A 208 -26.52 13.87 -7.25
CA THR A 208 -27.90 14.08 -6.81
C THR A 208 -28.16 15.56 -6.48
N ARG A 209 -27.21 16.24 -5.81
CA ARG A 209 -27.28 17.69 -5.55
C ARG A 209 -27.27 18.52 -6.83
N GLN A 210 -26.43 18.18 -7.81
CA GLN A 210 -26.40 18.88 -9.10
C GLN A 210 -27.70 18.68 -9.89
N LYS A 211 -28.27 17.46 -9.91
CA LYS A 211 -29.58 17.20 -10.53
C LYS A 211 -30.71 17.98 -9.85
N GLN A 212 -30.70 18.07 -8.52
CA GLN A 212 -31.67 18.88 -7.77
C GLN A 212 -31.52 20.39 -8.06
N GLN A 213 -30.29 20.91 -8.12
CA GLN A 213 -30.05 22.32 -8.46
C GLN A 213 -30.47 22.65 -9.90
N ALA A 214 -30.17 21.77 -10.87
CA ALA A 214 -30.61 21.93 -12.26
C ALA A 214 -32.14 21.85 -12.41
N GLY A 215 -32.81 21.01 -11.60
CA GLY A 215 -34.27 20.94 -11.53
C GLY A 215 -34.90 22.20 -10.93
N ASN A 216 -34.33 22.72 -9.84
CA ASN A 216 -34.79 23.95 -9.21
C ASN A 216 -34.62 25.18 -10.11
N PHE A 217 -33.52 25.25 -10.86
CA PHE A 217 -33.28 26.34 -11.81
C PHE A 217 -34.31 26.34 -12.94
N LYS A 218 -34.66 25.18 -13.51
CA LYS A 218 -35.71 25.05 -14.53
C LYS A 218 -37.12 25.37 -14.00
N SER A 219 -37.40 25.07 -12.73
CA SER A 219 -38.68 25.42 -12.09
C SER A 219 -38.80 26.92 -11.82
N SER A 220 -37.68 27.58 -11.45
CA SER A 220 -37.63 29.02 -11.19
C SER A 220 -37.61 29.87 -12.46
N SER A 221 -37.16 29.33 -13.59
CA SER A 221 -37.03 30.05 -14.86
C SER A 221 -38.27 29.96 -15.75
N ASN A 222 -39.36 29.34 -15.27
CA ASN A 222 -40.58 29.15 -16.02
C ASN A 222 -41.59 30.24 -15.62
N PRO A 223 -41.76 31.33 -16.39
CA PRO A 223 -42.61 32.47 -16.01
C PRO A 223 -44.11 32.23 -16.29
N PHE A 224 -44.48 31.01 -16.69
CA PHE A 224 -45.84 30.64 -17.12
C PHE A 224 -46.52 29.66 -16.16
N LYS A 225 -46.34 29.88 -14.86
CA LYS A 225 -47.24 29.39 -13.81
C LYS A 225 -47.57 30.53 -12.86
#